data_AF-A0A9E2PBV7-F1
#
_entry.id   AF-A0A9E2PBV7-F1
#
_cell.length_a   1.000
_cell.length_b   1.000
_cell.length_c   1.000
_cell.angle_alpha   90.00
_cell.angle_beta   90.00
_cell.angle_gamma   90.00
#
_symmetry.space_group_name_H-M   'P 1'
#
loop_
_entity.id
_entity.type
_entity.pdbx_description
1 polymer ?
#
loop_
_entity_poly.entity_id
_entity_poly.type
_entity_poly.pdbx_seq_one_letter_code
_entity_poly.pdbx_strand_id
1 'polypeptide(L)'
;MTKILSLTAVLVMTICAFHVNAGELSPEFNHAAGIRQVEIGGMIVWLCLFAFFLKQSMRERTLSFWLLLFIGCTTMGIQDTYTAWGGYLLYNTEWTMMPWGPSKWTSPYKPWNALPAYGYFFTFVFFVMFRLLKKLRTAYPNLGLGTAVLIVGLPIFYAWDLFVEGASAYSGHYSYVDFVGPAIVTSRGNMPLLYPALLFVVWGVFALWVLAQRS
;
A
#
# COMPACT_ATOMS: atom_id res chain seq x y z
N MET A 1 -16.72 3.78 29.05
CA MET A 1 -16.19 2.47 28.60
C MET A 1 -15.42 2.53 27.28
N THR A 2 -15.78 3.41 26.34
CA THR A 2 -15.18 3.47 24.99
C THR A 2 -13.72 3.94 24.92
N LYS A 3 -13.21 4.64 25.95
CA LYS A 3 -11.81 5.12 26.01
C LYS A 3 -10.80 4.09 26.53
N ILE A 4 -11.27 3.03 27.20
CA ILE A 4 -10.41 2.01 27.79
C ILE A 4 -10.05 0.96 26.72
N LEU A 5 -11.01 0.57 25.88
CA LEU A 5 -10.80 -0.37 24.77
C LEU A 5 -9.78 0.14 23.73
N SER A 6 -9.77 1.44 23.44
CA SER A 6 -8.78 2.04 22.52
C SER A 6 -7.38 2.09 23.11
N LEU A 7 -7.24 2.30 24.42
CA LEU A 7 -5.94 2.27 25.09
C LEU A 7 -5.39 0.84 25.19
N THR A 8 -6.23 -0.15 25.44
CA THR A 8 -5.81 -1.56 25.49
C THR A 8 -5.38 -2.06 24.12
N ALA A 9 -6.07 -1.70 23.04
CA ALA A 9 -5.65 -2.05 21.68
C ALA A 9 -4.30 -1.41 21.31
N VAL A 10 -4.08 -0.14 21.68
CA VAL A 10 -2.79 0.55 21.49
C VAL A 10 -1.70 -0.07 22.36
N LEU A 11 -2.00 -0.48 23.59
CA LEU A 11 -1.02 -1.09 24.51
C LEU A 11 -0.63 -2.49 24.04
N VAL A 12 -1.57 -3.30 23.56
CA VAL A 12 -1.31 -4.64 22.99
C VAL A 12 -0.46 -4.52 21.72
N MET A 13 -0.77 -3.58 20.83
CA MET A 13 0.09 -3.32 19.65
C MET A 13 1.48 -2.83 20.04
N THR A 14 1.61 -2.02 21.10
CA THR A 14 2.92 -1.55 21.60
C THR A 14 3.73 -2.68 22.26
N ILE A 15 3.10 -3.63 22.95
CA ILE A 15 3.80 -4.73 23.65
C ILE A 15 4.25 -5.82 22.68
N CYS A 16 3.48 -6.13 21.63
CA CYS A 16 3.91 -7.06 20.57
C CYS A 16 5.05 -6.51 19.71
N ALA A 17 5.19 -5.18 19.61
CA ALA A 17 6.18 -4.55 18.72
C ALA A 17 7.67 -4.71 19.12
N PHE A 18 7.98 -5.32 20.27
CA PHE A 18 9.35 -5.37 20.80
C PHE A 18 10.08 -6.70 20.59
N HIS A 19 9.51 -7.69 19.92
CA HIS A 19 10.16 -8.99 19.66
C HIS A 19 9.97 -9.49 18.22
N VAL A 20 10.13 -8.61 17.22
CA VAL A 20 10.26 -9.06 15.83
C VAL A 20 11.66 -9.63 15.63
N ASN A 21 11.82 -10.92 15.93
CA ASN A 21 13.02 -11.64 15.56
C ASN A 21 12.97 -11.90 14.04
N ALA A 22 13.85 -11.23 13.29
CA ALA A 22 14.12 -11.54 11.88
C ALA A 22 14.63 -12.99 11.64
N GLY A 23 14.70 -13.82 12.68
CA GLY A 23 15.24 -15.19 12.67
C GLY A 23 14.28 -16.28 12.18
N GLU A 24 13.04 -15.95 11.80
CA GLU A 24 12.03 -16.94 11.33
C GLU A 24 11.73 -16.85 9.83
N LEU A 25 12.45 -16.04 9.06
CA LEU A 25 12.30 -16.04 7.62
C LEU A 25 13.04 -17.23 7.00
N SER A 26 12.36 -17.89 6.06
CA SER A 26 12.94 -19.01 5.34
C SER A 26 14.22 -18.58 4.60
N PRO A 27 15.18 -19.50 4.38
CA PRO A 27 16.34 -19.22 3.54
C PRO A 27 15.95 -18.74 2.13
N GLU A 28 14.81 -19.21 1.63
CA GLU A 28 14.27 -18.89 0.31
C GLU A 28 13.77 -17.45 0.19
N PHE A 29 13.48 -16.76 1.30
CA PHE A 29 13.22 -15.32 1.28
C PHE A 29 14.39 -14.58 0.63
N ASN A 30 15.64 -14.97 0.92
CA ASN A 30 16.83 -14.34 0.34
C ASN A 30 17.08 -14.70 -1.14
N HIS A 31 16.14 -15.38 -1.80
CA HIS A 31 16.18 -15.72 -3.22
C HIS A 31 14.92 -15.21 -3.91
N ALA A 32 14.75 -13.89 -3.91
CA ALA A 32 13.56 -13.25 -4.43
C ALA A 32 13.51 -13.29 -5.96
N ALA A 33 12.30 -13.48 -6.49
CA ALA A 33 12.09 -13.53 -7.92
C ALA A 33 12.02 -12.12 -8.50
N GLY A 34 12.95 -11.80 -9.39
CA GLY A 34 12.79 -10.68 -10.31
C GLY A 34 12.92 -9.28 -9.70
N ILE A 35 13.55 -9.12 -8.52
CA ILE A 35 13.66 -7.83 -7.82
C ILE A 35 14.25 -6.75 -8.73
N ARG A 36 15.32 -7.04 -9.47
CA ARG A 36 15.97 -6.05 -10.35
C ARG A 36 15.05 -5.61 -11.49
N GLN A 37 14.29 -6.55 -12.06
CA GLN A 37 13.33 -6.27 -13.12
C GLN A 37 12.19 -5.39 -12.59
N VAL A 38 11.71 -5.63 -11.38
CA VAL A 38 10.67 -4.82 -10.74
C VAL A 38 11.20 -3.43 -10.35
N GLU A 39 12.42 -3.33 -9.84
CA GLU A 39 13.03 -2.04 -9.48
C GLU A 39 13.20 -1.13 -10.70
N ILE A 40 13.81 -1.65 -11.77
CA ILE A 40 14.06 -0.89 -13.00
C ILE A 40 12.73 -0.65 -13.73
N GLY A 41 11.92 -1.69 -13.90
CA GLY A 41 10.63 -1.60 -14.58
C GLY A 41 9.67 -0.66 -13.86
N GLY A 42 9.61 -0.73 -12.53
CA GLY A 42 8.80 0.15 -11.69
C GLY A 42 9.19 1.62 -11.81
N MET A 43 10.49 1.92 -11.85
CA MET A 43 10.99 3.28 -12.10
C MET A 43 10.62 3.78 -13.50
N ILE A 44 10.74 2.94 -14.53
CA ILE A 44 10.33 3.29 -15.90
C ILE A 44 8.83 3.58 -15.96
N VAL A 45 7.99 2.70 -15.40
CA VAL A 45 6.53 2.90 -15.33
C VAL A 45 6.21 4.21 -14.61
N TRP A 46 6.87 4.48 -13.48
CA TRP A 46 6.68 5.71 -12.73
C TRP A 46 7.04 6.95 -13.57
N LEU A 47 8.20 6.96 -14.24
CA LEU A 47 8.62 8.07 -15.10
C LEU A 47 7.65 8.31 -16.26
N CYS A 48 7.17 7.24 -16.89
CA CYS A 48 6.18 7.32 -17.96
C CYS A 48 4.85 7.92 -17.47
N LEU A 49 4.34 7.47 -16.33
CA LEU A 49 3.10 8.00 -15.74
C LEU A 49 3.27 9.46 -15.31
N PHE A 50 4.40 9.80 -14.68
CA PHE A 50 4.72 11.17 -14.29
C PHE A 50 4.74 12.09 -15.51
N ALA A 51 5.47 11.72 -16.57
CA ALA A 51 5.56 12.49 -17.80
C ALA A 51 4.19 12.64 -18.48
N PHE A 52 3.36 11.59 -18.46
CA PHE A 52 2.00 11.62 -19.00
C PHE A 52 1.11 12.64 -18.26
N PHE A 53 1.02 12.55 -16.92
CA PHE A 53 0.18 13.46 -16.13
C PHE A 53 0.73 14.89 -16.10
N LEU A 54 2.05 15.06 -16.16
CA LEU A 54 2.69 16.36 -16.29
C LEU A 54 2.33 17.01 -17.64
N LYS A 55 2.48 16.28 -18.74
CA LYS A 55 2.10 16.75 -20.08
C LYS A 55 0.62 17.11 -20.15
N GLN A 56 -0.26 16.33 -19.52
CA GLN A 56 -1.68 16.65 -19.43
C GLN A 56 -1.89 17.99 -18.70
N SER A 57 -1.32 18.15 -17.51
CA SER A 57 -1.42 19.37 -16.70
C SER A 57 -0.89 20.60 -17.44
N MET A 58 0.24 20.46 -18.16
CA MET A 58 0.81 21.54 -18.98
C MET A 58 -0.11 21.95 -20.12
N ARG A 59 -0.76 21.00 -20.80
CA ARG A 59 -1.71 21.28 -21.88
C ARG A 59 -2.94 22.02 -21.38
N GLU A 60 -3.43 21.62 -20.21
CA GLU A 60 -4.61 22.22 -19.57
C GLU A 60 -4.26 23.53 -18.82
N ARG A 61 -2.96 23.87 -18.70
CA ARG A 61 -2.43 25.03 -17.95
C ARG A 61 -2.92 25.07 -16.51
N THR A 62 -3.19 23.91 -15.93
CA THR A 62 -3.65 23.74 -14.54
C THR A 62 -3.11 22.44 -13.98
N LEU A 63 -2.94 22.36 -12.67
CA LEU A 63 -2.52 21.12 -12.02
C LEU A 63 -3.69 20.12 -12.06
N SER A 64 -3.55 19.07 -12.88
CA SER A 64 -4.60 18.06 -12.99
C SER A 64 -4.73 17.27 -11.69
N PHE A 65 -5.96 16.86 -11.39
CA PHE A 65 -6.26 15.98 -10.25
C PHE A 65 -5.36 14.73 -10.25
N TRP A 66 -5.15 14.11 -11.42
CA TRP A 66 -4.36 12.89 -11.54
C TRP A 66 -2.87 13.11 -11.29
N LEU A 67 -2.30 14.26 -11.70
CA LEU A 67 -0.93 14.61 -11.34
C LEU A 67 -0.79 14.77 -9.82
N LEU A 68 -1.72 15.49 -9.19
CA LEU A 68 -1.71 15.70 -7.75
C LEU A 68 -1.88 14.40 -6.97
N LEU A 69 -2.80 13.53 -7.41
CA LEU A 69 -3.00 12.21 -6.83
C LEU A 69 -1.73 11.37 -6.96
N PHE A 70 -1.12 11.32 -8.15
CA PHE A 70 0.09 10.55 -8.41
C PHE A 70 1.28 11.01 -7.55
N ILE A 71 1.49 12.32 -7.44
CA ILE A 71 2.54 12.88 -6.58
C ILE A 71 2.22 12.56 -5.11
N GLY A 72 0.99 12.76 -4.67
CA GLY A 72 0.55 12.45 -3.30
C GLY A 72 0.82 10.99 -2.94
N CYS A 73 0.39 10.06 -3.80
CA CYS A 73 0.65 8.63 -3.65
C CYS A 73 2.14 8.31 -3.65
N THR A 74 2.93 8.89 -4.56
CA THR A 74 4.40 8.69 -4.58
C THR A 74 5.05 9.14 -3.27
N THR A 75 4.66 10.30 -2.74
CA THR A 75 5.20 10.81 -1.48
C THR A 75 4.80 9.99 -0.27
N MET A 76 3.67 9.26 -0.34
CA MET A 76 3.29 8.30 0.70
C MET A 76 4.30 7.16 0.84
N GLY A 77 5.03 6.81 -0.22
CA GLY A 77 6.13 5.84 -0.15
C GLY A 77 7.28 6.27 0.77
N ILE A 78 7.38 7.55 1.15
CA ILE A 78 8.32 8.00 2.21
C ILE A 78 7.81 7.53 3.58
N GLN A 79 6.50 7.61 3.77
CA GLN A 79 5.83 7.19 5.01
C GLN A 79 5.76 5.66 5.13
N ASP A 80 5.94 4.94 4.02
CA ASP A 80 5.97 3.49 3.98
C ASP A 80 6.90 2.88 5.04
N THR A 81 8.06 3.52 5.28
CA THR A 81 9.00 3.03 6.29
C THR A 81 8.41 2.94 7.70
N TYR A 82 7.46 3.82 8.05
CA TYR A 82 6.75 3.80 9.32
C TYR A 82 5.57 2.83 9.30
N THR A 83 4.84 2.73 8.17
CA THR A 83 3.71 1.82 8.05
C THR A 83 4.16 0.37 7.96
N ALA A 84 5.25 0.09 7.24
CA ALA A 84 5.91 -1.21 7.20
C ALA A 84 6.41 -1.62 8.58
N TRP A 85 6.94 -0.67 9.37
CA TRP A 85 7.30 -0.94 10.77
C TRP A 85 6.08 -1.34 11.60
N GLY A 86 5.02 -0.53 11.57
CA GLY A 86 3.80 -0.81 12.33
C GLY A 86 3.11 -2.10 11.86
N GLY A 87 3.17 -2.41 10.57
CA GLY A 87 2.59 -3.60 9.97
C GLY A 87 3.48 -4.84 10.05
N TYR A 88 4.65 -4.79 10.69
CA TYR A 88 5.60 -5.90 10.74
C TYR A 88 6.02 -6.42 9.35
N LEU A 89 6.14 -5.52 8.38
CA LEU A 89 6.61 -5.82 7.04
C LEU A 89 8.13 -5.68 6.98
N LEU A 90 8.79 -6.71 6.48
CA LEU A 90 10.22 -6.75 6.23
C LEU A 90 10.51 -6.84 4.74
N TYR A 91 11.16 -5.82 4.19
CA TYR A 91 11.64 -5.83 2.80
C TYR A 91 12.85 -6.75 2.61
N ASN A 92 12.97 -7.34 1.42
CA ASN A 92 14.12 -8.14 1.06
C ASN A 92 15.41 -7.31 0.97
N THR A 93 16.56 -7.85 1.40
CA THR A 93 17.83 -7.14 1.33
C THR A 93 18.42 -7.00 -0.08
N GLU A 94 17.92 -7.74 -1.07
CA GLU A 94 18.37 -7.66 -2.46
C GLU A 94 17.92 -6.38 -3.19
N TRP A 95 16.94 -5.65 -2.64
CA TRP A 95 16.54 -4.34 -3.15
C TRP A 95 17.68 -3.31 -3.03
N THR A 96 17.68 -2.30 -3.89
CA THR A 96 18.55 -1.13 -3.68
C THR A 96 18.02 -0.30 -2.52
N MET A 97 18.81 -0.22 -1.45
CA MET A 97 18.42 0.42 -0.19
C MET A 97 18.70 1.93 -0.15
N MET A 98 17.85 2.65 0.58
CA MET A 98 18.10 4.03 0.96
C MET A 98 19.22 4.12 2.01
N PRO A 99 20.08 5.16 1.97
CA PRO A 99 21.17 5.34 2.93
C PRO A 99 20.71 5.87 4.31
N TRP A 100 19.43 5.73 4.65
CA TRP A 100 18.84 6.25 5.89
C TRP A 100 19.16 5.35 7.11
N GLY A 101 19.45 4.07 6.88
CA GLY A 101 19.75 3.12 7.96
C GLY A 101 18.53 2.79 8.83
N PRO A 102 18.68 1.89 9.82
CA PRO A 102 17.60 1.51 10.73
C PRO A 102 17.33 2.60 11.79
N SER A 103 16.07 2.72 12.21
CA SER A 103 15.68 3.56 13.34
C SER A 103 14.62 2.85 14.17
N LYS A 104 14.40 3.29 15.42
CA LYS A 104 13.45 2.65 16.36
C LYS A 104 11.99 2.62 15.89
N TRP A 105 11.63 3.45 14.92
CA TRP A 105 10.23 3.66 14.49
C TRP A 105 10.01 3.38 13.00
N THR A 106 10.99 2.76 12.34
CA THR A 106 10.95 2.51 10.91
C THR A 106 11.43 1.10 10.61
N SER A 107 10.96 0.51 9.51
CA SER A 107 11.45 -0.77 9.03
C SER A 107 12.99 -0.74 8.88
N PRO A 108 13.69 -1.83 9.19
CA PRO A 108 15.16 -1.85 9.09
C PRO A 108 15.63 -1.72 7.63
N TYR A 109 14.83 -2.22 6.68
CA TYR A 109 15.12 -2.20 5.25
C TYR A 109 14.16 -1.27 4.53
N LYS A 110 14.71 -0.37 3.72
CA LYS A 110 14.01 0.74 3.08
C LYS A 110 14.38 0.79 1.60
N PRO A 111 13.66 0.09 0.72
CA PRO A 111 14.01 0.03 -0.69
C PRO A 111 13.64 1.33 -1.40
N TRP A 112 14.48 1.79 -2.32
CA TRP A 112 14.14 2.92 -3.20
C TRP A 112 12.87 2.67 -4.02
N ASN A 113 12.58 1.40 -4.32
CA ASN A 113 11.40 0.99 -5.08
C ASN A 113 10.06 1.29 -4.37
N ALA A 114 10.04 1.48 -3.04
CA ALA A 114 8.80 1.83 -2.34
C ALA A 114 8.17 3.14 -2.87
N LEU A 115 8.99 4.15 -3.20
CA LEU A 115 8.53 5.43 -3.73
C LEU A 115 7.78 5.30 -5.07
N PRO A 116 8.39 4.78 -6.15
CA PRO A 116 7.70 4.63 -7.41
C PRO A 116 6.54 3.64 -7.31
N ALA A 117 6.69 2.57 -6.52
CA ALA A 117 5.66 1.56 -6.33
C ALA A 117 4.36 2.15 -5.81
N TYR A 118 4.44 2.94 -4.75
CA TYR A 118 3.28 3.64 -4.21
C TYR A 118 2.63 4.59 -5.24
N GLY A 119 3.45 5.28 -6.03
CA GLY A 119 2.98 6.16 -7.11
C GLY A 119 2.07 5.44 -8.10
N TYR A 120 2.53 4.37 -8.73
CA TYR A 120 1.73 3.65 -9.73
C TYR A 120 0.64 2.75 -9.10
N PHE A 121 0.91 2.12 -7.95
CA PHE A 121 -0.02 1.23 -7.27
C PHE A 121 -1.30 1.96 -6.88
N PHE A 122 -1.18 3.02 -6.09
CA PHE A 122 -2.35 3.73 -5.56
C PHE A 122 -3.08 4.50 -6.65
N THR A 123 -2.34 5.14 -7.57
CA THR A 123 -2.96 5.88 -8.68
C THR A 123 -3.81 4.96 -9.55
N PHE A 124 -3.32 3.75 -9.84
CA PHE A 124 -4.07 2.79 -10.65
C PHE A 124 -5.34 2.30 -9.94
N VAL A 125 -5.26 1.88 -8.68
CA VAL A 125 -6.45 1.40 -7.96
C VAL A 125 -7.47 2.53 -7.76
N PHE A 126 -7.04 3.75 -7.44
CA PHE A 126 -7.95 4.89 -7.35
C PHE A 126 -8.62 5.19 -8.69
N PHE A 127 -7.88 5.12 -9.80
CA PHE A 127 -8.47 5.29 -11.12
C PHE A 127 -9.58 4.28 -11.42
N VAL A 128 -9.35 2.99 -11.11
CA VAL A 128 -10.36 1.94 -11.25
C VAL A 128 -11.56 2.22 -10.34
N MET A 129 -11.33 2.53 -9.06
CA MET A 129 -12.39 2.82 -8.11
C MET A 129 -13.21 4.05 -8.51
N PHE A 130 -12.60 5.14 -8.99
CA PHE A 130 -13.33 6.31 -9.45
C PHE A 130 -14.21 6.02 -10.66
N ARG A 131 -13.72 5.21 -11.62
CA ARG A 131 -14.53 4.79 -12.77
C ARG A 131 -15.73 3.95 -12.37
N LEU A 132 -15.52 3.00 -11.46
CA LEU A 132 -16.60 2.14 -10.95
C LEU A 132 -17.58 2.94 -10.10
N LEU A 133 -17.10 3.84 -9.25
CA LEU A 133 -17.92 4.74 -8.43
C LEU A 133 -18.80 5.63 -9.30
N LYS A 134 -18.22 6.24 -10.35
CA LYS A 134 -18.98 7.04 -11.33
C LYS A 134 -20.05 6.18 -12.01
N LYS A 135 -19.69 5.00 -12.52
CA LYS A 135 -20.63 4.09 -13.19
C LYS A 135 -21.78 3.68 -12.26
N LEU A 136 -21.47 3.35 -11.01
CA LEU A 136 -22.46 2.97 -9.99
C LEU A 136 -23.41 4.13 -9.68
N ARG A 137 -22.89 5.33 -9.45
CA ARG A 137 -23.71 6.52 -9.14
C ARG A 137 -24.54 7.00 -10.33
N THR A 138 -24.08 6.81 -11.56
CA THR A 138 -24.89 7.07 -12.76
C THR A 138 -26.02 6.06 -12.90
N ALA A 139 -25.78 4.77 -12.61
CA ALA A 139 -26.81 3.74 -12.67
C ALA A 139 -27.83 3.84 -11.51
N TYR A 140 -27.40 4.32 -10.34
CA TYR A 140 -28.22 4.48 -9.15
C TYR A 140 -28.09 5.89 -8.56
N PRO A 141 -28.75 6.91 -9.16
CA PRO A 141 -28.60 8.31 -8.74
C PRO A 141 -28.99 8.62 -7.28
N ASN A 142 -29.90 7.81 -6.72
CA ASN A 142 -30.35 7.95 -5.33
C ASN A 142 -29.42 7.27 -4.30
N LEU A 143 -28.37 6.59 -4.75
CA LEU A 143 -27.41 5.93 -3.87
C LEU A 143 -26.50 6.96 -3.21
N GLY A 144 -26.53 7.01 -1.88
CA GLY A 144 -25.66 7.90 -1.11
C GLY A 144 -24.18 7.65 -1.38
N LEU A 145 -23.36 8.72 -1.39
CA LEU A 145 -21.92 8.64 -1.69
C LEU A 145 -21.20 7.64 -0.78
N GLY A 146 -21.46 7.68 0.53
CA GLY A 146 -20.84 6.76 1.49
C GLY A 146 -21.11 5.30 1.15
N THR A 147 -22.36 4.94 0.86
CA THR A 147 -22.74 3.58 0.47
C THR A 147 -22.10 3.18 -0.85
N ALA A 148 -22.08 4.07 -1.85
CA ALA A 148 -21.43 3.82 -3.13
C ALA A 148 -19.92 3.58 -2.97
N VAL A 149 -19.26 4.34 -2.10
CA VAL A 149 -17.85 4.19 -1.77
C VAL A 149 -17.59 2.87 -1.04
N LEU A 150 -18.44 2.43 -0.12
CA LEU A 150 -18.27 1.13 0.53
C LEU A 150 -18.44 -0.03 -0.47
N ILE A 151 -19.45 0.04 -1.35
CA ILE A 151 -19.71 -0.98 -2.37
C ILE A 151 -18.55 -1.13 -3.35
N VAL A 152 -17.89 -0.03 -3.72
CA VAL A 152 -16.77 -0.05 -4.67
C VAL A 152 -15.44 -0.22 -3.96
N GLY A 153 -15.17 0.63 -2.97
CA GLY A 153 -13.87 0.74 -2.32
C GLY A 153 -13.45 -0.53 -1.60
N LEU A 154 -14.33 -1.11 -0.77
CA LEU A 154 -13.97 -2.30 0.03
C LEU A 154 -13.54 -3.48 -0.85
N PRO A 155 -14.37 -3.99 -1.78
CA PRO A 155 -13.99 -5.17 -2.55
C PRO A 155 -12.85 -4.89 -3.53
N ILE A 156 -12.83 -3.72 -4.18
CA ILE A 156 -11.80 -3.41 -5.18
C ILE A 156 -10.46 -3.21 -4.51
N PHE A 157 -10.40 -2.46 -3.42
CA PHE A 157 -9.14 -2.23 -2.73
C PHE A 157 -8.62 -3.51 -2.07
N TYR A 158 -9.48 -4.30 -1.42
CA TYR A 158 -9.07 -5.58 -0.82
C TYR A 158 -8.56 -6.57 -1.86
N ALA A 159 -9.24 -6.71 -3.00
CA ALA A 159 -8.79 -7.58 -4.09
C ALA A 159 -7.47 -7.08 -4.71
N TRP A 160 -7.31 -5.77 -4.86
CA TRP A 160 -6.09 -5.17 -5.38
C TRP A 160 -4.90 -5.38 -4.44
N ASP A 161 -5.10 -5.14 -3.14
CA ASP A 161 -4.13 -5.37 -2.08
C ASP A 161 -3.68 -6.84 -2.06
N LEU A 162 -4.63 -7.78 -1.98
CA LEU A 162 -4.33 -9.21 -2.05
C LEU A 162 -3.56 -9.61 -3.29
N PHE A 163 -3.92 -9.07 -4.46
CA PHE A 163 -3.27 -9.43 -5.71
C PHE A 163 -1.82 -8.95 -5.74
N VAL A 164 -1.57 -7.68 -5.43
CA VAL A 164 -0.23 -7.10 -5.54
C VAL A 164 0.64 -7.48 -4.34
N GLU A 165 0.15 -7.29 -3.11
CA GLU A 165 0.89 -7.66 -1.89
C GLU A 165 1.13 -9.17 -1.85
N GLY A 166 0.11 -9.97 -2.22
CA GLY A 166 0.26 -11.42 -2.31
C GLY A 166 1.27 -11.84 -3.37
N ALA A 167 1.29 -11.20 -4.55
CA ALA A 167 2.30 -11.47 -5.57
C ALA A 167 3.72 -11.09 -5.13
N SER A 168 3.87 -9.95 -4.43
CA SER A 168 5.13 -9.50 -3.87
C SER A 168 5.64 -10.45 -2.76
N ALA A 169 4.76 -10.87 -1.85
CA ALA A 169 5.09 -11.82 -0.79
C ALA A 169 5.47 -13.20 -1.36
N TYR A 170 4.70 -13.69 -2.33
CA TYR A 170 5.01 -14.93 -3.06
C TYR A 170 6.35 -14.87 -3.81
N SER A 171 6.70 -13.70 -4.33
CA SER A 171 7.96 -13.45 -5.03
C SER A 171 9.14 -13.17 -4.09
N GLY A 172 8.91 -13.09 -2.77
CA GLY A 172 9.95 -12.80 -1.77
C GLY A 172 10.40 -11.34 -1.76
N HIS A 173 9.62 -10.40 -2.33
CA HIS A 173 9.96 -8.97 -2.33
C HIS A 173 9.91 -8.36 -0.94
N TYR A 174 8.99 -8.84 -0.12
CA TYR A 174 8.85 -8.55 1.31
C TYR A 174 8.03 -9.66 1.97
N SER A 175 8.04 -9.69 3.29
CA SER A 175 7.23 -10.62 4.07
C SER A 175 6.71 -9.94 5.33
N TYR A 176 5.50 -10.28 5.73
CA TYR A 176 4.98 -9.94 7.05
C TYR A 176 5.52 -10.96 8.07
N VAL A 177 6.37 -10.48 8.98
CA VAL A 177 7.05 -11.32 9.99
C VAL A 177 6.23 -11.53 11.25
N ASP A 178 5.21 -10.72 11.46
CA ASP A 178 4.17 -10.93 12.48
C ASP A 178 2.84 -10.41 11.93
N PHE A 179 1.72 -11.00 12.36
CA PHE A 179 0.39 -10.65 11.87
C PHE A 179 -0.72 -11.22 12.76
N VAL A 180 -1.91 -10.62 12.63
CA VAL A 180 -3.13 -11.12 13.30
C VAL A 180 -4.05 -11.71 12.26
N GLY A 181 -4.54 -12.93 12.52
CA GLY A 181 -5.52 -13.63 11.69
C GLY A 181 -4.91 -14.59 10.67
N PRO A 182 -5.71 -15.09 9.71
CA PRO A 182 -5.22 -16.02 8.70
C PRO A 182 -4.24 -15.33 7.74
N ALA A 183 -3.28 -16.09 7.21
CA ALA A 183 -2.31 -15.62 6.25
C ALA A 183 -2.08 -16.64 5.13
N ILE A 184 -1.76 -16.14 3.94
CA ILE A 184 -1.16 -16.93 2.87
C ILE A 184 0.31 -17.07 3.22
N VAL A 185 0.71 -18.27 3.62
CA VAL A 185 2.09 -18.61 3.95
C VAL A 185 2.73 -19.25 2.73
N THR A 186 3.84 -18.69 2.28
CA THR A 186 4.64 -19.24 1.19
C THR A 186 6.05 -19.49 1.67
N SER A 187 6.81 -20.25 0.90
CA SER A 187 8.20 -20.48 1.22
C SER A 187 9.06 -19.23 1.09
N ARG A 188 8.61 -18.15 0.44
CA ARG A 188 9.35 -16.88 0.33
C ARG A 188 8.79 -15.75 1.18
N GLY A 189 7.59 -15.88 1.74
CA GLY A 189 6.99 -14.80 2.50
C GLY A 189 5.54 -15.04 2.87
N ASN A 190 5.06 -14.26 3.82
CA ASN A 190 3.71 -14.33 4.34
C ASN A 190 2.91 -13.12 3.88
N MET A 191 1.64 -13.33 3.53
CA MET A 191 0.66 -12.27 3.25
C MET A 191 -0.56 -12.45 4.17
N PRO A 192 -0.72 -11.62 5.21
CA PRO A 192 -1.86 -11.73 6.12
C PRO A 192 -3.14 -11.22 5.47
N LEU A 193 -4.26 -11.87 5.79
CA LEU A 193 -5.58 -11.57 5.23
C LEU A 193 -6.39 -10.62 6.11
N LEU A 194 -5.94 -10.38 7.35
CA LEU A 194 -6.61 -9.53 8.33
C LEU A 194 -5.75 -8.33 8.73
N TYR A 195 -4.71 -8.49 9.55
CA TYR A 195 -3.80 -7.38 9.88
C TYR A 195 -2.42 -7.59 9.25
N PRO A 196 -1.86 -6.60 8.52
CA PRO A 196 -2.37 -5.23 8.33
C PRO A 196 -3.26 -5.00 7.10
N ALA A 197 -3.57 -6.02 6.28
CA ALA A 197 -4.35 -5.86 5.04
C ALA A 197 -5.64 -5.02 5.21
N LEU A 198 -6.47 -5.33 6.22
CA LEU A 198 -7.71 -4.58 6.49
C LEU A 198 -7.45 -3.13 6.91
N LEU A 199 -6.32 -2.83 7.55
CA LEU A 199 -5.95 -1.46 7.90
C LEU A 199 -5.72 -0.63 6.63
N PHE A 200 -4.99 -1.19 5.66
CA PHE A 200 -4.76 -0.55 4.36
C PHE A 200 -6.06 -0.40 3.57
N VAL A 201 -6.95 -1.39 3.63
CA VAL A 201 -8.27 -1.31 2.99
C VAL A 201 -9.13 -0.20 3.58
N VAL A 202 -9.21 -0.11 4.91
CA VAL A 202 -9.94 0.97 5.58
C VAL A 202 -9.37 2.33 5.19
N TRP A 203 -8.04 2.46 5.16
CA TRP A 203 -7.38 3.67 4.70
C TRP A 203 -7.72 4.00 3.25
N GLY A 204 -7.66 3.04 2.33
CA GLY A 204 -7.94 3.22 0.91
C GLY A 204 -9.39 3.63 0.63
N VAL A 205 -10.34 3.01 1.33
CA VAL A 205 -11.77 3.36 1.28
C VAL A 205 -12.01 4.76 1.82
N PHE A 206 -11.37 5.12 2.93
CA PHE A 206 -11.47 6.46 3.51
C PHE A 206 -10.89 7.52 2.57
N ALA A 207 -9.72 7.25 1.98
CA ALA A 207 -9.10 8.13 0.99
C ALA A 207 -10.01 8.30 -0.25
N LEU A 208 -10.61 7.22 -0.75
CA LEU A 208 -11.59 7.28 -1.84
C LEU A 208 -12.78 8.16 -1.46
N TRP A 209 -13.32 8.00 -0.25
CA TRP A 209 -14.44 8.81 0.24
C TRP A 209 -14.10 10.29 0.24
N VAL A 210 -12.96 10.68 0.84
CA VAL A 210 -12.49 12.07 0.91
C VAL A 210 -12.29 12.67 -0.47
N LEU A 211 -11.63 11.93 -1.37
CA LEU A 211 -11.35 12.42 -2.72
C LEU A 211 -12.64 12.52 -3.56
N ALA A 212 -13.60 11.62 -3.35
CA ALA A 212 -14.89 11.63 -4.05
C ALA A 212 -15.86 12.71 -3.57
N GLN A 213 -15.61 13.37 -2.43
CA GLN A 213 -16.39 14.56 -2.02
C GLN A 213 -16.26 15.72 -3.01
N ARG A 214 -15.20 15.72 -3.82
CA ARG A 214 -14.92 16.77 -4.81
C ARG A 214 -15.49 16.47 -6.21
N SER A 215 -16.14 15.31 -6.39
CA SER A 215 -16.57 14.78 -7.70
C SER A 215 -18.08 14.67 -7.88
#